data_AF-A0A151L237-F1
#
_entry.id   AF-A0A151L237-F1
#
_cell.length_a   1.000
_cell.length_b   1.000
_cell.length_c   1.000
_cell.angle_alpha   90.00
_cell.angle_beta   90.00
_cell.angle_gamma   90.00
#
_symmetry.space_group_name_H-M   'P 1'
#
loop_
_entity.id
_entity.type
_entity.pdbx_description
1 polymer ?
#
loop_
_entity_poly.entity_id
_entity_poly.type
_entity_poly.pdbx_seq_one_letter_code
_entity_poly.pdbx_strand_id
1 'polypeptide(L)'
;SVAPTSTNSIMDIANKVLDGATTQWQSRGGDSLVGKLENAKFKNSSPSNLDDNKICDLDKKTHTNDYRTYKQGADGKNPREHNGPCTGKGKKGIGDGKKWEAKPSEVKSDDHKGVLFPPRRLDMCTSNLENLDTTG
;
A
#
# COMPACT_ATOMS: atom_id res chain seq x y z
N SER A 1 17.78 -39.01 -22.52
CA SER A 1 16.87 -37.86 -22.69
C SER A 1 17.64 -36.61 -22.32
N VAL A 2 17.57 -35.57 -23.14
CA VAL A 2 18.13 -34.26 -22.81
C VAL A 2 17.06 -33.53 -22.01
N ALA A 3 17.38 -33.11 -20.78
CA ALA A 3 16.48 -32.26 -20.01
C ALA A 3 16.29 -30.94 -20.78
N PRO A 4 15.06 -30.40 -20.90
CA PRO A 4 14.83 -29.15 -21.60
C PRO A 4 15.59 -28.01 -20.88
N THR A 5 16.61 -27.47 -21.55
CA THR A 5 17.57 -26.47 -21.03
C THR A 5 17.11 -25.03 -21.24
N SER A 6 15.80 -24.77 -21.14
CA SER A 6 15.28 -23.41 -21.24
C SER A 6 14.04 -23.26 -20.37
N THR A 7 14.27 -23.10 -19.07
CA THR A 7 13.28 -22.48 -18.19
C THR A 7 13.57 -20.99 -18.18
N ASN A 8 12.69 -20.18 -18.78
CA ASN A 8 12.65 -18.75 -18.49
C ASN A 8 12.69 -18.58 -16.96
N SER A 9 13.53 -17.68 -16.45
CA SER A 9 13.52 -17.38 -15.03
C SER A 9 12.13 -16.85 -14.64
N ILE A 10 11.76 -16.96 -13.36
CA ILE A 10 10.53 -16.33 -12.85
C ILE A 10 10.49 -14.83 -13.20
N MET A 11 11.66 -14.17 -13.28
CA MET A 11 11.76 -12.78 -13.69
C MET A 11 11.45 -12.58 -15.17
N ASP A 12 11.89 -13.47 -16.06
CA ASP A 12 11.55 -13.38 -17.49
C ASP A 12 10.04 -13.57 -17.71
N ILE A 13 9.41 -14.44 -16.93
CA ILE A 13 7.95 -14.60 -16.96
C ILE A 13 7.27 -13.35 -16.41
N ALA A 14 7.75 -12.78 -15.30
CA ALA A 14 7.22 -11.55 -14.74
C ALA A 14 7.32 -10.37 -15.71
N ASN A 15 8.43 -10.27 -16.46
CA ASN A 15 8.61 -9.25 -17.51
C ASN A 15 7.56 -9.41 -18.62
N LYS A 16 7.30 -10.64 -19.09
CA LYS A 16 6.25 -10.88 -20.10
C LYS A 16 4.85 -10.48 -19.59
N VAL A 17 4.55 -10.74 -18.31
CA VAL A 17 3.29 -10.32 -17.70
C VAL A 17 3.21 -8.79 -17.61
N LEU A 18 4.31 -8.13 -17.24
CA LEU A 18 4.42 -6.67 -17.19
C LEU A 18 4.22 -6.04 -18.57
N ASP A 19 4.81 -6.60 -19.62
CA ASP A 19 4.65 -6.14 -21.00
C ASP A 19 3.19 -6.21 -21.42
N GLY A 20 2.53 -7.35 -21.18
CA GLY A 20 1.11 -7.53 -21.47
C GLY A 20 0.21 -6.56 -20.71
N ALA A 21 0.52 -6.29 -19.43
CA ALA A 21 -0.20 -5.28 -18.64
C ALA A 21 0.00 -3.86 -19.20
N THR A 22 1.21 -3.54 -19.65
CA THR A 22 1.55 -2.23 -20.24
C THR A 22 0.80 -2.01 -21.56
N THR A 23 0.74 -3.00 -22.45
CA THR A 23 -0.04 -2.92 -23.69
C THR A 23 -1.54 -2.73 -23.42
N GLN A 24 -2.09 -3.46 -22.44
CA GLN A 24 -3.49 -3.30 -22.05
C GLN A 24 -3.80 -1.94 -21.44
N TRP A 25 -2.88 -1.40 -20.63
CA TRP A 25 -3.00 -0.06 -20.07
C TRP A 25 -3.00 1.01 -21.19
N GLN A 26 -2.03 0.97 -22.10
CA GLN A 26 -1.89 1.91 -23.22
C GLN A 26 -3.11 1.92 -24.16
N SER A 27 -3.66 0.75 -24.46
CA SER A 27 -4.85 0.61 -25.34
C SER A 27 -6.17 1.06 -24.70
N ARG A 28 -6.19 1.35 -23.39
CA ARG A 28 -7.40 1.75 -22.65
C ARG A 28 -7.24 3.16 -22.09
N GLY A 29 -6.76 3.25 -20.85
CA GLY A 29 -6.68 4.51 -20.12
C GLY A 29 -5.39 5.27 -20.38
N GLY A 30 -4.30 4.56 -20.67
CA GLY A 30 -2.97 5.15 -20.88
C GLY A 30 -2.67 6.25 -19.85
N ASP A 31 -2.17 7.38 -20.36
CA ASP A 31 -1.71 8.51 -19.56
C ASP A 31 -2.82 9.17 -18.72
N SER A 32 -4.10 8.93 -19.01
CA SER A 32 -5.20 9.49 -18.19
C SER A 32 -5.23 8.96 -16.75
N LEU A 33 -4.58 7.82 -16.49
CA LEU A 33 -4.46 7.22 -15.16
C LEU A 33 -3.13 7.57 -14.46
N VAL A 34 -2.25 8.34 -15.12
CA VAL A 34 -0.98 8.77 -14.52
C VAL A 34 -1.25 9.94 -13.57
N GLY A 35 -1.32 9.63 -12.28
CA GLY A 35 -1.43 10.64 -11.23
C GLY A 35 -0.12 11.40 -11.05
N LYS A 36 -0.20 12.75 -11.00
CA LYS A 36 0.94 13.61 -10.68
C LYS A 36 0.87 14.07 -9.22
N LEU A 37 1.95 13.90 -8.47
CA LEU A 37 2.00 14.25 -7.04
C LEU A 37 1.73 15.74 -6.78
N GLU A 38 2.23 16.61 -7.66
CA GLU A 38 2.01 18.06 -7.62
C GLU A 38 0.52 18.44 -7.60
N ASN A 39 -0.34 17.59 -8.17
CA ASN A 39 -1.78 17.79 -8.25
C ASN A 39 -2.55 17.15 -7.09
N ALA A 40 -1.86 16.46 -6.17
CA ALA A 40 -2.50 15.84 -5.01
C ALA A 40 -3.08 16.90 -4.07
N LYS A 41 -4.31 16.68 -3.61
CA LYS A 41 -5.00 17.55 -2.65
C LYS A 41 -5.09 16.87 -1.29
N PHE A 42 -4.69 17.59 -0.24
CA PHE A 42 -4.71 17.12 1.15
C PHE A 42 -5.63 18.00 2.00
N LYS A 43 -6.32 17.44 3.00
CA LYS A 43 -7.41 18.08 3.75
C LYS A 43 -7.08 19.44 4.38
N ASN A 44 -5.82 19.68 4.77
CA ASN A 44 -5.38 20.88 5.51
C ASN A 44 -4.61 21.88 4.59
N SER A 45 -5.01 21.97 3.33
CA SER A 45 -4.32 22.63 2.19
C SER A 45 -3.48 23.87 2.48
N SER A 46 -2.16 23.71 2.38
CA SER A 46 -1.35 24.54 1.45
C SER A 46 -1.14 23.72 0.17
N PRO A 47 -0.79 24.33 -0.98
CA PRO A 47 -0.26 23.57 -2.12
C PRO A 47 0.83 22.63 -1.60
N SER A 48 0.84 21.39 -2.07
CA SER A 48 1.80 20.39 -1.58
C SER A 48 3.24 20.90 -1.68
N ASN A 49 3.52 21.82 -2.64
CA ASN A 49 4.87 22.22 -3.04
C ASN A 49 5.77 21.01 -3.34
N LEU A 50 5.14 19.85 -3.54
CA LEU A 50 5.75 18.58 -3.87
C LEU A 50 5.74 18.47 -5.39
N ASP A 51 6.90 18.18 -5.92
CA ASP A 51 7.09 17.75 -7.30
C ASP A 51 7.84 16.41 -7.28
N ASP A 52 8.19 15.90 -8.46
CA ASP A 52 8.90 14.62 -8.59
C ASP A 52 10.25 14.60 -7.85
N ASN A 53 10.88 15.76 -7.62
CA ASN A 53 12.15 15.86 -6.89
C ASN A 53 11.98 15.90 -5.37
N LYS A 54 10.76 16.16 -4.88
CA LYS A 54 10.44 16.32 -3.45
C LYS A 54 9.56 15.22 -2.90
N ILE A 55 9.42 14.11 -3.62
CA ILE A 55 8.64 12.95 -3.15
C ILE A 55 9.02 12.49 -1.73
N CYS A 56 10.29 12.60 -1.36
CA CYS A 56 10.79 12.24 -0.04
C CYS A 56 10.40 13.23 1.08
N ASP A 57 9.89 14.41 0.74
CA ASP A 57 9.47 15.46 1.69
C ASP A 57 8.01 15.25 2.19
N LEU A 58 7.39 14.12 1.84
CA LEU A 58 6.06 13.74 2.30
C LEU A 58 5.97 13.68 3.84
N ASP A 59 5.43 14.73 4.45
CA ASP A 59 5.06 14.72 5.87
C ASP A 59 3.66 14.10 6.11
N LYS A 60 3.64 13.03 6.92
CA LYS A 60 2.42 12.34 7.37
C LYS A 60 1.42 13.21 8.17
N LYS A 61 1.84 14.38 8.65
CA LYS A 61 1.01 15.34 9.38
C LYS A 61 0.12 16.17 8.45
N THR A 62 0.66 16.51 7.28
CA THR A 62 0.05 17.50 6.37
C THR A 62 -0.35 16.88 5.03
N HIS A 63 0.41 15.90 4.53
CA HIS A 63 0.16 15.23 3.25
C HIS A 63 -0.70 13.98 3.42
N THR A 64 -1.91 14.15 3.95
CA THR A 64 -2.85 13.05 4.16
C THR A 64 -4.32 13.50 4.13
N ASN A 65 -5.20 12.58 3.74
CA ASN A 65 -6.66 12.71 3.84
C ASN A 65 -7.23 11.71 4.86
N ASP A 66 -6.42 11.24 5.81
CA ASP A 66 -6.92 10.48 6.96
C ASP A 66 -7.92 11.34 7.74
N TYR A 67 -9.15 10.90 7.99
CA TYR A 67 -10.17 11.73 8.67
C TYR A 67 -9.78 12.05 10.13
N ARG A 68 -8.89 11.25 10.73
CA ARG A 68 -8.51 11.35 12.14
C ARG A 68 -7.61 12.56 12.39
N THR A 69 -7.49 12.94 13.66
CA THR A 69 -6.59 14.02 14.09
C THR A 69 -5.17 13.48 14.28
N TYR A 70 -4.17 14.16 13.72
CA TYR A 70 -2.78 13.79 13.93
C TYR A 70 -2.39 13.99 15.40
N LYS A 71 -1.81 12.96 16.02
CA LYS A 71 -1.22 13.00 17.34
C LYS A 71 0.02 12.12 17.38
N GLN A 72 1.15 12.73 17.72
CA GLN A 72 2.41 12.00 17.89
C GLN A 72 2.25 10.94 18.98
N GLY A 73 2.68 9.71 18.69
CA GLY A 73 2.58 8.57 19.61
C GLY A 73 1.22 7.88 19.66
N ALA A 74 0.22 8.32 18.88
CA ALA A 74 -1.03 7.57 18.76
C ALA A 74 -0.76 6.13 18.30
N ASP A 75 -1.31 5.17 19.05
CA ASP A 75 -1.01 3.75 18.92
C ASP A 75 -2.20 2.93 18.39
N GLY A 76 -3.24 3.61 17.92
CA GLY A 76 -4.48 3.03 17.39
C GLY A 76 -5.55 2.73 18.43
N LYS A 77 -5.32 2.98 19.73
CA LYS A 77 -6.36 2.76 20.77
C LYS A 77 -7.49 3.78 20.71
N ASN A 78 -7.19 5.03 20.36
CA ASN A 78 -8.20 6.06 20.14
C ASN A 78 -8.56 6.10 18.64
N PRO A 79 -9.80 5.81 18.25
CA PRO A 79 -10.20 5.77 16.84
C PRO A 79 -10.18 7.14 16.17
N ARG A 80 -10.11 8.24 16.94
CA ARG A 80 -10.08 9.62 16.41
C ARG A 80 -8.66 10.18 16.26
N GLU A 81 -7.63 9.42 16.62
CA GLU A 81 -6.24 9.87 16.60
C GLU A 81 -5.39 8.97 15.70
N HIS A 82 -4.40 9.56 15.02
CA HIS A 82 -3.42 8.80 14.24
C HIS A 82 -2.02 9.40 14.33
N ASN A 83 -1.00 8.57 14.16
CA ASN A 83 0.41 8.96 14.02
C ASN A 83 0.93 8.60 12.61
N GLY A 84 0.05 8.71 11.61
CA GLY A 84 0.32 8.42 10.20
C GLY A 84 0.03 6.97 9.77
N PRO A 85 0.59 6.53 8.63
CA PRO A 85 0.24 5.27 7.96
C PRO A 85 0.40 3.99 8.81
N CYS A 86 1.32 3.99 9.79
CA CYS A 86 1.60 2.82 10.63
C CYS A 86 0.81 2.78 11.95
N THR A 87 -0.17 3.66 12.15
CA THR A 87 -0.95 3.72 13.41
C THR A 87 -1.57 2.36 13.73
N GLY A 88 -1.27 1.80 14.91
CA GLY A 88 -1.76 0.50 15.35
C GLY A 88 -1.08 -0.73 14.72
N LYS A 89 -0.08 -0.55 13.85
CA LYS A 89 0.62 -1.65 13.16
C LYS A 89 2.03 -1.86 13.71
N GLY A 90 2.59 -3.07 13.58
CA GLY A 90 4.04 -3.30 13.67
C GLY A 90 4.71 -3.09 15.04
N LYS A 91 3.96 -3.02 16.15
CA LYS A 91 4.47 -2.68 17.50
C LYS A 91 5.63 -3.55 18.04
N LYS A 92 5.93 -4.70 17.42
CA LYS A 92 7.00 -5.65 17.84
C LYS A 92 8.02 -5.97 16.74
N GLY A 93 8.07 -5.18 15.67
CA GLY A 93 8.90 -5.50 14.50
C GLY A 93 8.43 -6.75 13.75
N ILE A 94 9.12 -7.06 12.64
CA ILE A 94 8.81 -8.22 11.78
C ILE A 94 9.51 -9.50 12.29
N GLY A 95 10.46 -9.39 13.24
CA GLY A 95 11.37 -10.48 13.64
C GLY A 95 10.93 -11.35 14.83
N ASP A 96 10.13 -10.82 15.77
CA ASP A 96 9.97 -11.49 17.06
C ASP A 96 8.68 -12.32 17.12
N GLY A 97 8.75 -13.58 16.68
CA GLY A 97 7.78 -14.63 17.00
C GLY A 97 6.43 -14.58 16.28
N LYS A 98 6.23 -13.68 15.31
CA LYS A 98 5.02 -13.67 14.48
C LYS A 98 5.07 -14.79 13.44
N LYS A 99 4.04 -15.63 13.42
CA LYS A 99 3.92 -16.73 12.47
C LYS A 99 3.10 -16.32 11.26
N TRP A 100 3.33 -17.03 10.16
CA TRP A 100 2.44 -16.99 9.02
C TRP A 100 1.14 -17.67 9.41
N GLU A 101 0.02 -16.98 9.18
CA GLU A 101 -1.29 -17.43 9.63
C GLU A 101 -2.31 -17.25 8.52
N ALA A 102 -3.25 -18.20 8.43
CA ALA A 102 -4.46 -18.00 7.66
C ALA A 102 -5.39 -17.02 8.39
N LYS A 103 -6.09 -16.18 7.63
CA LYS A 103 -7.11 -15.25 8.15
C LYS A 103 -8.46 -15.52 7.49
N PRO A 104 -9.08 -16.69 7.73
CA PRO A 104 -10.27 -17.12 6.97
C PRO A 104 -11.48 -16.18 7.13
N SER A 105 -11.54 -15.42 8.23
CA SER A 105 -12.58 -14.40 8.47
C SER A 105 -12.29 -13.04 7.81
N GLU A 106 -11.06 -12.80 7.34
CA GLU A 106 -10.63 -11.53 6.73
C GLU A 106 -10.45 -11.65 5.21
N VAL A 107 -10.64 -12.85 4.65
CA VAL A 107 -10.51 -13.13 3.21
C VAL A 107 -11.89 -13.20 2.56
N LYS A 108 -12.07 -12.44 1.47
CA LYS A 108 -13.37 -12.32 0.77
C LYS A 108 -13.82 -13.60 0.04
N SER A 109 -12.87 -14.42 -0.42
CA SER A 109 -13.15 -15.60 -1.25
C SER A 109 -12.93 -16.87 -0.43
N ASP A 110 -13.91 -17.78 -0.49
CA ASP A 110 -13.87 -19.05 0.23
C ASP A 110 -12.69 -19.94 -0.22
N ASP A 111 -12.31 -19.86 -1.50
CA ASP A 111 -11.19 -20.63 -2.08
C ASP A 111 -9.83 -20.20 -1.51
N HIS A 112 -9.74 -19.01 -0.92
CA HIS A 112 -8.51 -18.43 -0.41
C HIS A 112 -8.40 -18.47 1.12
N LYS A 113 -9.31 -19.16 1.82
CA LYS A 113 -9.30 -19.27 3.29
C LYS A 113 -8.03 -19.92 3.85
N GLY A 114 -7.37 -20.77 3.06
CA GLY A 114 -6.12 -21.44 3.43
C GLY A 114 -4.84 -20.65 3.16
N VAL A 115 -4.95 -19.46 2.54
CA VAL A 115 -3.77 -18.64 2.22
C VAL A 115 -3.11 -18.14 3.50
N LEU A 116 -1.82 -18.42 3.64
CA LEU A 116 -1.01 -17.93 4.75
C LEU A 116 -0.53 -16.52 4.49
N PHE A 117 -0.87 -15.59 5.39
CA PHE A 117 -0.42 -14.20 5.29
C PHE A 117 0.92 -14.03 6.00
N PRO A 118 1.93 -13.40 5.36
CA PRO A 118 3.15 -13.05 6.04
C PRO A 118 2.88 -12.00 7.12
N PRO A 119 3.54 -12.07 8.29
CA PRO A 119 3.43 -11.05 9.34
C PRO A 119 3.61 -9.62 8.81
N ARG A 120 4.57 -9.42 7.89
CA ARG A 120 4.79 -8.12 7.22
C ARG A 120 3.53 -7.58 6.52
N ARG A 121 2.69 -8.43 5.91
CA ARG A 121 1.45 -8.02 5.25
C ARG A 121 0.36 -7.67 6.26
N LEU A 122 0.29 -8.39 7.38
CA LEU A 122 -0.66 -8.11 8.46
C LEU A 122 -0.34 -6.79 9.17
N ASP A 123 0.95 -6.42 9.26
CA ASP A 123 1.44 -5.18 9.86
C ASP A 123 1.72 -4.05 8.84
N MET A 124 1.21 -4.14 7.62
CA MET A 124 1.49 -3.15 6.59
C MET A 124 0.97 -1.75 6.99
N CYS A 125 1.75 -0.71 6.73
CA CYS A 125 1.41 0.68 7.08
C CYS A 125 0.39 1.28 6.10
N THR A 126 -0.87 0.86 6.22
CA THR A 126 -2.00 1.31 5.41
C THR A 126 -3.08 2.05 6.18
N SER A 127 -2.82 2.41 7.44
CA SER A 127 -3.84 2.96 8.35
C SER A 127 -4.49 4.25 7.84
N ASN A 128 -3.76 5.07 7.08
CA ASN A 128 -4.31 6.28 6.45
C ASN A 128 -5.31 5.95 5.32
N LEU A 129 -5.10 4.86 4.59
CA LEU A 129 -6.01 4.41 3.53
C LEU A 129 -7.26 3.73 4.12
N GLU A 130 -7.10 3.04 5.25
CA GLU A 130 -8.20 2.44 6.02
C GLU A 130 -9.13 3.49 6.65
N ASN A 131 -8.66 4.74 6.76
CA ASN A 131 -9.36 5.85 7.41
C ASN A 131 -9.42 7.10 6.50
N LEU A 132 -9.51 6.88 5.18
CA LEU A 132 -9.60 7.97 4.21
C LEU A 132 -10.93 8.72 4.38
N ASP A 133 -10.88 10.05 4.43
CA ASP A 133 -12.07 10.89 4.30
C ASP A 133 -12.52 10.91 2.84
N THR A 134 -13.68 10.30 2.57
CA THR A 134 -14.30 10.27 1.23
C THR A 134 -15.47 11.25 1.10
N THR A 135 -15.75 12.01 2.15
CA THR A 135 -16.73 13.09 2.14
C THR A 135 -16.03 14.40 1.81
N GLY A 136 -15.62 14.54 0.55
CA GLY A 136 -15.12 15.79 0.00
C GLY A 136 -16.19 16.86 -0.14
#